data_AF-A0A9E2YVQ8-F1
#
_entry.id   AF-A0A9E2YVQ8-F1
#
_cell.length_a   1.000
_cell.length_b   1.000
_cell.length_c   1.000
_cell.angle_alpha   90.00
_cell.angle_beta   90.00
_cell.angle_gamma   90.00
#
_symmetry.space_group_name_H-M   'P 1'
#
loop_
_entity.id
_entity.type
_entity.pdbx_description
1 polymer ?
#
loop_
_entity_poly.entity_id
_entity_poly.type
_entity_poly.pdbx_seq_one_letter_code
_entity_poly.pdbx_strand_id
1 'polypeptide(L)'
;FPISVNESGASVYSASDIARQEFPDLDLTVRGAISIARRLQDPLSELVKIDPKSIGVGQYQHDVDQKQLQQSLEATIESCVNRVGVDLNTASWALLRYVAGVNERTAQKIVEFRNQNGRFRSRVQLTAVPGIGPKTFEQAAGFLRIRGGDNPLDVTAVHPESYGVVEQMAASLGVALEELIKKPELLGRVNREGLAVGVYTFKDIVEELKKPGRDPREKFVAPSFKDDVREIGDLKTGMVLEGQVTNVTKFGAFVDIGVHQDGLVHVSELSNKYVQDPAEVVKVGQIVKVQVLNADAKTKRIALSMKALQAQPPKPAPKQATMDDKLAALADRWKKR
;
A
#
# COMPACT_ATOMS: atom_id res chain seq x y z
N PHE A 1 20.98 0.25 -9.06
CA PHE A 1 20.49 -0.33 -7.80
C PHE A 1 19.47 -1.40 -8.13
N PRO A 2 19.60 -2.62 -7.59
CA PRO A 2 18.57 -3.66 -7.73
C PRO A 2 17.36 -3.31 -6.85
N ILE A 3 16.16 -3.69 -7.29
CA ILE A 3 14.93 -3.60 -6.47
C ILE A 3 14.33 -4.99 -6.45
N SER A 4 14.17 -5.56 -5.26
CA SER A 4 13.47 -6.83 -5.08
C SER A 4 11.97 -6.60 -5.28
N VAL A 5 11.35 -7.44 -6.12
CA VAL A 5 9.91 -7.42 -6.39
C VAL A 5 9.35 -8.78 -6.04
N ASN A 6 8.26 -8.80 -5.29
CA ASN A 6 7.59 -10.03 -4.93
C ASN A 6 7.03 -10.72 -6.19
N GLU A 7 7.38 -12.00 -6.39
CA GLU A 7 6.97 -12.82 -7.53
C GLU A 7 5.71 -13.67 -7.29
N SER A 8 5.12 -13.61 -6.09
CA SER A 8 3.94 -14.40 -5.72
C SER A 8 2.82 -14.23 -6.74
N GLY A 9 2.31 -15.34 -7.25
CA GLY A 9 1.24 -15.35 -8.27
C GLY A 9 1.68 -14.97 -9.68
N ALA A 10 2.97 -14.68 -9.95
CA ALA A 10 3.43 -14.37 -11.31
C ALA A 10 3.29 -15.58 -12.26
N SER A 11 3.54 -16.78 -11.74
CA SER A 11 3.27 -18.03 -12.45
C SER A 11 1.78 -18.21 -12.76
N VAL A 12 0.91 -17.91 -11.79
CA VAL A 12 -0.55 -17.98 -11.96
C VAL A 12 -1.03 -16.97 -13.00
N TYR A 13 -0.53 -15.73 -12.97
CA TYR A 13 -0.78 -14.75 -14.03
C TYR A 13 -0.32 -15.28 -15.39
N SER A 14 0.90 -15.78 -15.51
CA SER A 14 1.47 -16.19 -16.81
C SER A 14 0.64 -17.26 -17.53
N ALA A 15 -0.01 -18.14 -16.76
CA ALA A 15 -0.86 -19.21 -17.24
C ALA A 15 -2.35 -18.82 -17.34
N SER A 16 -2.72 -17.59 -16.95
CA SER A 16 -4.11 -17.11 -16.97
C SER A 16 -4.59 -16.77 -18.39
N ASP A 17 -5.91 -16.75 -18.57
CA ASP A 17 -6.52 -16.27 -19.82
C ASP A 17 -6.25 -14.78 -20.06
N ILE A 18 -6.13 -13.98 -19.00
CA ILE A 18 -5.78 -12.57 -19.10
C ILE A 18 -4.41 -12.41 -19.76
N ALA A 19 -3.41 -13.16 -19.30
CA ALA A 19 -2.06 -13.08 -19.88
C ALA A 19 -2.01 -13.65 -21.31
N ARG A 20 -2.81 -14.68 -21.63
CA ARG A 20 -2.95 -15.18 -23.01
C ARG A 20 -3.59 -14.15 -23.94
N GLN A 21 -4.53 -13.36 -23.46
CA GLN A 21 -5.15 -12.28 -24.23
C GLN A 21 -4.20 -11.09 -24.41
N GLU A 22 -3.47 -10.70 -23.36
CA GLU A 22 -2.50 -9.61 -23.45
C GLU A 22 -1.27 -9.96 -24.31
N PHE A 23 -0.83 -11.22 -24.26
CA PHE A 23 0.39 -11.69 -24.92
C PHE A 23 0.21 -13.06 -25.59
N PRO A 24 -0.57 -13.17 -26.69
CA PRO A 24 -0.89 -14.45 -27.31
C PRO A 24 0.34 -15.25 -27.74
N ASP A 25 1.34 -14.55 -28.29
CA ASP A 25 2.51 -15.16 -28.94
C ASP A 25 3.72 -15.35 -28.02
N LEU A 26 3.62 -14.98 -26.74
CA LEU A 26 4.71 -15.11 -25.77
C LEU A 26 4.55 -16.37 -24.91
N ASP A 27 5.65 -17.00 -24.54
CA ASP A 27 5.64 -18.16 -23.65
C ASP A 27 5.39 -17.77 -22.17
N LEU A 28 5.14 -18.77 -21.34
CA LEU A 28 4.82 -18.60 -19.93
C LEU A 28 5.93 -17.87 -19.15
N THR A 29 7.20 -18.16 -19.43
CA THR A 29 8.32 -17.59 -18.68
C THR A 29 8.45 -16.09 -18.97
N VAL A 30 8.30 -15.68 -20.23
CA VAL A 30 8.34 -14.28 -20.63
C VAL A 30 7.14 -13.50 -20.06
N ARG A 31 5.93 -14.08 -20.08
CA ARG A 31 4.75 -13.46 -19.45
C ARG A 31 4.96 -13.25 -17.94
N GLY A 32 5.56 -14.22 -17.25
CA GLY A 32 5.91 -14.10 -15.84
C GLY A 32 6.89 -12.94 -15.59
N ALA A 33 7.95 -12.83 -16.39
CA ALA A 33 8.93 -11.75 -16.30
C ALA A 33 8.31 -10.37 -16.55
N ILE A 34 7.39 -10.27 -17.54
CA ILE A 34 6.65 -9.04 -17.81
C ILE A 34 5.80 -8.62 -16.59
N SER A 35 5.14 -9.58 -15.93
CA SER A 35 4.36 -9.29 -14.73
C SER A 35 5.23 -8.73 -13.60
N ILE A 36 6.40 -9.32 -13.36
CA ILE A 36 7.35 -8.82 -12.34
C ILE A 36 7.78 -7.39 -12.66
N ALA A 37 8.11 -7.09 -13.93
CA ALA A 37 8.48 -5.74 -14.35
C ALA A 37 7.34 -4.73 -14.18
N ARG A 38 6.10 -5.11 -14.52
CA ARG A 38 4.92 -4.24 -14.37
C ARG A 38 4.53 -3.99 -12.91
N ARG A 39 4.72 -4.98 -12.03
CA ARG A 39 4.52 -4.81 -10.58
C ARG A 39 5.42 -3.73 -10.01
N LEU A 40 6.64 -3.59 -10.52
CA LEU A 40 7.53 -2.52 -10.08
C LEU A 40 6.99 -1.13 -10.49
N GLN A 41 6.39 -1.03 -11.68
CA GLN A 41 5.85 0.23 -12.20
C GLN A 41 4.58 0.65 -11.46
N ASP A 42 3.62 -0.27 -11.32
CA ASP A 42 2.39 -0.05 -10.57
C ASP A 42 1.87 -1.39 -10.01
N PRO A 43 2.18 -1.71 -8.73
CA PRO A 43 1.80 -2.97 -8.11
C PRO A 43 0.30 -3.21 -8.14
N LEU A 44 -0.51 -2.16 -7.92
CA LEU A 44 -1.96 -2.30 -7.84
C LEU A 44 -2.53 -2.73 -9.20
N SER A 45 -2.10 -2.07 -10.28
CA SER A 45 -2.61 -2.34 -11.62
C SER A 45 -2.28 -3.74 -12.15
N GLU A 46 -1.22 -4.36 -11.63
CA GLU A 46 -0.74 -5.67 -12.08
C GLU A 46 -1.23 -6.79 -11.16
N LEU A 47 -1.24 -6.60 -9.83
CA LEU A 47 -1.69 -7.63 -8.88
C LEU A 47 -3.20 -7.93 -9.00
N VAL A 48 -4.02 -6.95 -9.41
CA VAL A 48 -5.46 -7.15 -9.65
C VAL A 48 -5.77 -8.12 -10.79
N LYS A 49 -4.79 -8.45 -11.63
CA LYS A 49 -4.94 -9.41 -12.74
C LYS A 49 -4.79 -10.86 -12.29
N ILE A 50 -4.44 -11.08 -11.03
CA ILE A 50 -4.15 -12.39 -10.45
C ILE A 50 -5.37 -12.80 -9.63
N ASP A 51 -5.68 -14.09 -9.60
CA ASP A 51 -6.63 -14.62 -8.62
C ASP A 51 -6.16 -14.22 -7.20
N PRO A 52 -6.96 -13.49 -6.41
CA PRO A 52 -6.54 -12.99 -5.10
C PRO A 52 -5.97 -14.08 -4.18
N LYS A 53 -6.58 -15.27 -4.15
CA LYS A 53 -6.09 -16.45 -3.39
C LYS A 53 -4.76 -17.00 -3.85
N SER A 54 -4.32 -16.64 -5.06
CA SER A 54 -3.03 -17.04 -5.61
C SER A 54 -1.92 -16.03 -5.32
N ILE A 55 -2.27 -14.87 -4.77
CA ILE A 55 -1.30 -13.96 -4.17
C ILE A 55 -0.95 -14.55 -2.81
N GLY A 56 0.26 -15.13 -2.69
CA GLY A 56 0.74 -15.68 -1.43
C GLY A 56 0.94 -14.58 -0.39
N VAL A 57 -0.06 -14.38 0.47
CA VAL A 57 -0.11 -13.37 1.53
C VAL A 57 0.17 -13.95 2.92
N GLY A 58 0.27 -15.28 3.05
CA GLY A 58 0.60 -15.93 4.32
C GLY A 58 1.07 -17.37 4.19
N GLN A 59 1.78 -17.86 5.22
CA GLN A 59 2.40 -19.20 5.23
C GLN A 59 1.37 -20.34 5.18
N TYR A 60 0.27 -20.21 5.92
CA TYR A 60 -0.77 -21.24 6.06
C TYR A 60 -2.04 -20.88 5.27
N GLN A 61 -1.89 -20.14 4.17
CA GLN A 61 -3.00 -19.64 3.36
C GLN A 61 -3.85 -20.77 2.75
N HIS A 62 -3.26 -21.94 2.53
CA HIS A 62 -3.98 -23.11 2.00
C HIS A 62 -4.77 -23.87 3.08
N ASP A 63 -4.48 -23.64 4.36
CA ASP A 63 -5.09 -24.36 5.48
C ASP A 63 -6.32 -23.66 6.07
N VAL A 64 -6.67 -22.48 5.56
CA VAL A 64 -7.85 -21.71 5.98
C VAL A 64 -9.06 -21.97 5.08
N ASP A 65 -10.23 -21.50 5.51
CA ASP A 65 -11.45 -21.51 4.69
C ASP A 65 -11.24 -20.68 3.42
N GLN A 66 -11.19 -21.37 2.27
CA GLN A 66 -10.87 -20.77 0.98
C GLN A 66 -11.97 -19.84 0.47
N LYS A 67 -13.21 -20.00 0.90
CA LYS A 67 -14.30 -19.10 0.49
C LYS A 67 -14.21 -17.78 1.26
N GLN A 68 -14.01 -17.86 2.58
CA GLN A 68 -13.83 -16.67 3.41
C GLN A 68 -12.56 -15.91 3.05
N LEU A 69 -11.46 -16.63 2.76
CA LEU A 69 -10.22 -16.05 2.27
C LEU A 69 -10.45 -15.26 0.97
N GLN A 70 -11.11 -15.86 -0.04
CA GLN A 70 -11.39 -15.17 -1.29
C GLN A 70 -12.18 -13.87 -1.05
N GLN A 71 -13.27 -13.94 -0.27
CA GLN A 71 -14.12 -12.78 0.00
C GLN A 71 -13.35 -11.67 0.71
N SER A 72 -12.52 -12.01 1.69
CA SER A 72 -11.70 -11.05 2.42
C SER A 72 -10.66 -10.37 1.52
N LEU A 73 -10.01 -11.13 0.65
CA LEU A 73 -9.02 -10.60 -0.29
C LEU A 73 -9.68 -9.73 -1.36
N GLU A 74 -10.82 -10.14 -1.92
CA GLU A 74 -11.59 -9.33 -2.88
C GLU A 74 -12.04 -8.01 -2.27
N ALA A 75 -12.57 -8.01 -1.05
CA ALA A 75 -12.97 -6.78 -0.35
C ALA A 75 -11.76 -5.87 -0.07
N THR A 76 -10.60 -6.45 0.22
CA THR A 76 -9.35 -5.69 0.40
C THR A 76 -8.93 -5.04 -0.91
N ILE A 77 -8.98 -5.77 -2.02
CA ILE A 77 -8.65 -5.24 -3.35
C ILE A 77 -9.61 -4.13 -3.74
N GLU A 78 -10.92 -4.33 -3.57
CA GLU A 78 -11.94 -3.30 -3.82
C GLU A 78 -11.64 -2.04 -2.99
N SER A 79 -11.35 -2.18 -1.68
CA SER A 79 -10.99 -1.04 -0.84
C SER A 79 -9.74 -0.31 -1.34
N CYS A 80 -8.68 -1.05 -1.72
CA CYS A 80 -7.45 -0.46 -2.25
C CYS A 80 -7.69 0.27 -3.58
N VAL A 81 -8.40 -0.34 -4.52
CA VAL A 81 -8.69 0.23 -5.84
C VAL A 81 -9.51 1.50 -5.74
N ASN A 82 -10.60 1.48 -4.95
CA ASN A 82 -11.46 2.64 -4.78
C ASN A 82 -10.78 3.76 -3.98
N ARG A 83 -9.94 3.43 -3.00
CA ARG A 83 -9.14 4.42 -2.28
C ARG A 83 -8.13 5.11 -3.20
N VAL A 84 -7.45 4.36 -4.06
CA VAL A 84 -6.48 4.92 -5.02
C VAL A 84 -7.18 5.68 -6.13
N GLY A 85 -8.34 5.22 -6.59
CA GLY A 85 -9.06 5.73 -7.76
C GLY A 85 -8.44 5.27 -9.08
N VAL A 86 -9.26 5.20 -10.12
CA VAL A 86 -8.90 4.56 -11.39
C VAL A 86 -9.06 5.54 -12.54
N ASP A 87 -8.04 5.67 -13.39
CA ASP A 87 -8.14 6.48 -14.62
C ASP A 87 -8.92 5.71 -15.68
N LEU A 88 -10.08 6.24 -16.04
CA LEU A 88 -11.04 5.60 -16.94
C LEU A 88 -10.47 5.36 -18.35
N ASN A 89 -9.54 6.22 -18.79
CA ASN A 89 -9.01 6.17 -20.14
C ASN A 89 -7.79 5.25 -20.29
N THR A 90 -7.14 4.87 -19.18
CA THR A 90 -5.93 4.02 -19.23
C THR A 90 -6.10 2.68 -18.53
N ALA A 91 -7.07 2.54 -17.63
CA ALA A 91 -7.25 1.31 -16.86
C ALA A 91 -7.60 0.11 -17.75
N SER A 92 -7.13 -1.07 -17.31
CA SER A 92 -7.58 -2.36 -17.84
C SER A 92 -8.96 -2.71 -17.31
N TRP A 93 -9.66 -3.62 -18.00
CA TRP A 93 -10.94 -4.15 -17.48
C TRP A 93 -10.72 -4.89 -16.15
N ALA A 94 -9.56 -5.54 -15.96
CA ALA A 94 -9.21 -6.25 -14.74
C ALA A 94 -9.08 -5.32 -13.53
N LEU A 95 -8.63 -4.07 -13.72
CA LEU A 95 -8.63 -3.05 -12.66
C LEU A 95 -10.04 -2.47 -12.45
N LEU A 96 -10.75 -2.15 -13.55
CA LEU A 96 -12.09 -1.55 -13.50
C LEU A 96 -13.12 -2.44 -12.80
N ARG A 97 -12.99 -3.77 -12.86
CA ARG A 97 -13.94 -4.68 -12.20
C ARG A 97 -13.96 -4.60 -10.67
N TYR A 98 -12.96 -3.94 -10.07
CA TYR A 98 -12.88 -3.70 -8.63
C TYR A 98 -13.32 -2.29 -8.23
N VAL A 99 -13.80 -1.48 -9.19
CA VAL A 99 -14.43 -0.19 -8.89
C VAL A 99 -15.83 -0.45 -8.34
N ALA A 100 -16.22 0.29 -7.30
CA ALA A 100 -17.52 0.14 -6.65
C ALA A 100 -18.66 0.21 -7.68
N GLY A 101 -19.56 -0.78 -7.62
CA GLY A 101 -20.70 -0.89 -8.55
C GLY A 101 -20.36 -1.42 -9.95
N VAL A 102 -19.08 -1.66 -10.27
CA VAL A 102 -18.64 -2.23 -11.55
C VAL A 102 -18.31 -3.71 -11.36
N ASN A 103 -18.85 -4.56 -12.23
CA ASN A 103 -18.47 -5.97 -12.30
C ASN A 103 -17.64 -6.25 -13.57
N GLU A 104 -17.15 -7.48 -13.72
CA GLU A 104 -16.32 -7.87 -14.87
C GLU A 104 -16.96 -7.59 -16.22
N ARG A 105 -18.25 -7.92 -16.39
CA ARG A 105 -18.97 -7.69 -17.65
C ARG A 105 -19.08 -6.20 -17.97
N THR A 106 -19.39 -5.37 -16.98
CA THR A 106 -19.47 -3.92 -17.16
C THR A 106 -18.08 -3.32 -17.43
N ALA A 107 -17.03 -3.80 -16.74
CA ALA A 107 -15.66 -3.37 -16.94
C ALA A 107 -15.17 -3.63 -18.38
N GLN A 108 -15.46 -4.81 -18.93
CA GLN A 108 -15.16 -5.14 -20.33
C GLN A 108 -15.87 -4.19 -21.30
N LYS A 109 -17.15 -3.91 -21.07
CA LYS A 109 -17.92 -2.97 -21.90
C LYS A 109 -17.43 -1.52 -21.81
N ILE A 110 -16.93 -1.08 -20.66
CA ILE A 110 -16.30 0.24 -20.53
C ILE A 110 -15.08 0.33 -21.46
N VAL A 111 -14.22 -0.70 -21.45
CA VAL A 111 -13.04 -0.75 -22.33
C VAL A 111 -13.44 -0.85 -23.80
N GLU A 112 -14.43 -1.68 -24.12
CA GLU A 112 -14.96 -1.79 -25.48
C GLU A 112 -15.51 -0.45 -25.99
N PHE A 113 -16.33 0.22 -25.18
CA PHE A 113 -16.87 1.53 -25.49
C PHE A 113 -15.75 2.56 -25.74
N ARG A 114 -14.71 2.56 -24.88
CA ARG A 114 -13.52 3.41 -25.05
C ARG A 114 -12.79 3.13 -26.36
N ASN A 115 -12.65 1.86 -26.73
CA ASN A 115 -11.94 1.47 -27.95
C ASN A 115 -12.73 1.87 -29.22
N GLN A 116 -14.06 1.84 -29.16
CA GLN A 116 -14.93 2.16 -30.30
C GLN A 116 -15.19 3.67 -30.45
N ASN A 117 -15.38 4.38 -29.34
CA ASN A 117 -15.81 5.79 -29.32
C ASN A 117 -14.66 6.77 -29.02
N GLY A 118 -13.48 6.23 -28.70
CA GLY A 118 -12.33 7.01 -28.23
C GLY A 118 -12.38 7.30 -26.73
N ARG A 119 -11.49 8.20 -26.29
CA ARG A 119 -11.34 8.54 -24.88
C ARG A 119 -12.60 9.21 -24.31
N PHE A 120 -12.92 8.91 -23.07
CA PHE A 120 -13.89 9.65 -22.27
C PHE A 120 -13.36 11.05 -21.96
N ARG A 121 -14.20 12.07 -22.16
CA ARG A 121 -13.95 13.48 -21.83
C ARG A 121 -14.74 13.95 -20.62
N SER A 122 -15.83 13.27 -20.29
CA SER A 122 -16.65 13.56 -19.10
C SER A 122 -17.14 12.27 -18.47
N ARG A 123 -17.26 12.23 -17.13
CA ARG A 123 -17.82 11.07 -16.42
C ARG A 123 -19.23 10.72 -16.89
N VAL A 124 -20.03 11.73 -17.24
CA VAL A 124 -21.42 11.54 -17.68
C VAL A 124 -21.52 10.60 -18.89
N GLN A 125 -20.49 10.55 -19.74
CA GLN A 125 -20.44 9.62 -20.88
C GLN A 125 -20.47 8.14 -20.48
N LEU A 126 -20.16 7.81 -19.21
CA LEU A 126 -20.33 6.45 -18.69
C LEU A 126 -21.78 5.96 -18.79
N THR A 127 -22.76 6.86 -18.71
CA THR A 127 -24.18 6.48 -18.83
C THR A 127 -24.55 5.97 -20.22
N ALA A 128 -23.71 6.21 -21.24
CA ALA A 128 -23.88 5.65 -22.58
C ALA A 128 -23.33 4.21 -22.70
N VAL A 129 -22.58 3.72 -21.71
CA VAL A 129 -22.03 2.36 -21.73
C VAL A 129 -23.12 1.35 -21.36
N PRO A 130 -23.38 0.32 -22.18
CA PRO A 130 -24.45 -0.63 -21.90
C PRO A 130 -24.29 -1.37 -20.56
N GLY A 131 -25.27 -1.24 -19.67
CA GLY A 131 -25.24 -1.86 -18.33
C GLY A 131 -24.77 -0.92 -17.22
N ILE A 132 -24.40 0.32 -17.53
CA ILE A 132 -24.24 1.39 -16.54
C ILE A 132 -25.57 2.13 -16.43
N GLY A 133 -26.38 1.73 -15.45
CA GLY A 133 -27.59 2.46 -15.07
C GLY A 133 -27.29 3.61 -14.10
N PRO A 134 -28.31 4.41 -13.73
CA PRO A 134 -28.14 5.55 -12.80
C PRO A 134 -27.48 5.16 -11.48
N LYS A 135 -27.89 4.04 -10.87
CA LYS A 135 -27.32 3.53 -9.63
C LYS A 135 -25.87 3.08 -9.79
N THR A 136 -25.54 2.40 -10.89
CA THR A 136 -24.16 1.99 -11.17
C THR A 136 -23.27 3.21 -11.36
N PHE A 137 -23.76 4.23 -12.07
CA PHE A 137 -23.05 5.48 -12.24
C PHE A 137 -22.80 6.19 -10.90
N GLU A 138 -23.83 6.32 -10.07
CA GLU A 138 -23.73 6.91 -8.72
C GLU A 138 -22.70 6.17 -7.84
N GLN A 139 -22.65 4.84 -7.89
CA GLN A 139 -21.67 4.09 -7.08
C GLN A 139 -20.24 4.21 -7.62
N ALA A 140 -20.06 4.30 -8.94
CA ALA A 140 -18.74 4.23 -9.57
C ALA A 140 -18.09 5.61 -9.80
N ALA A 141 -18.87 6.65 -10.07
CA ALA A 141 -18.38 7.89 -10.66
C ALA A 141 -17.36 8.63 -9.78
N GLY A 142 -17.46 8.52 -8.45
CA GLY A 142 -16.50 9.14 -7.52
C GLY A 142 -15.11 8.52 -7.55
N PHE A 143 -14.99 7.27 -8.01
CA PHE A 143 -13.75 6.50 -8.04
C PHE A 143 -13.09 6.50 -9.42
N LEU A 144 -13.81 6.92 -10.45
CA LEU A 144 -13.34 6.97 -11.84
C LEU A 144 -12.85 8.38 -12.20
N ARG A 145 -11.60 8.50 -12.61
CA ARG A 145 -10.98 9.78 -12.94
C ARG A 145 -10.76 9.93 -14.44
N ILE A 146 -10.83 11.17 -14.91
CA ILE A 146 -10.51 11.54 -16.29
C ILE A 146 -9.46 12.65 -16.25
N ARG A 147 -8.24 12.32 -16.68
CA ARG A 147 -7.18 13.33 -16.85
C ARG A 147 -7.39 14.08 -18.16
N GLY A 148 -7.40 15.41 -18.09
CA GLY A 148 -7.64 16.28 -19.25
C GLY A 148 -9.06 16.14 -19.82
N GLY A 149 -10.04 15.89 -18.94
CA GLY A 149 -11.47 15.93 -19.31
C GLY A 149 -11.97 17.36 -19.50
N ASP A 150 -13.21 17.47 -19.99
CA ASP A 150 -13.87 18.76 -20.24
C ASP A 150 -14.22 19.48 -18.92
N ASN A 151 -14.55 18.73 -17.86
CA ASN A 151 -14.76 19.27 -16.52
C ASN A 151 -13.50 19.07 -15.65
N PRO A 152 -12.93 20.14 -15.06
CA PRO A 152 -11.71 20.03 -14.24
C PRO A 152 -11.92 19.21 -12.95
N LEU A 153 -13.15 18.99 -12.50
CA LEU A 153 -13.47 18.15 -11.34
C LEU A 153 -13.37 16.65 -11.64
N ASP A 154 -13.40 16.23 -12.91
CA ASP A 154 -13.37 14.81 -13.28
C ASP A 154 -12.03 14.14 -12.94
N VAL A 155 -10.97 14.89 -12.64
CA VAL A 155 -9.68 14.36 -12.16
C VAL A 155 -9.66 14.12 -10.64
N THR A 156 -10.64 14.63 -9.91
CA THR A 156 -10.69 14.62 -8.43
C THR A 156 -11.51 13.46 -7.89
N ALA A 157 -11.51 13.22 -6.59
CA ALA A 157 -12.46 12.32 -5.93
C ALA A 157 -13.85 12.97 -5.67
N VAL A 158 -14.07 14.24 -6.04
CA VAL A 158 -15.37 14.90 -5.88
C VAL A 158 -16.41 14.18 -6.74
N HIS A 159 -17.49 13.73 -6.11
CA HIS A 159 -18.56 13.03 -6.80
C HIS A 159 -19.37 14.01 -7.68
N PRO A 160 -19.86 13.61 -8.88
CA PRO A 160 -20.66 14.48 -9.75
C PRO A 160 -21.90 15.10 -9.09
N GLU A 161 -22.50 14.43 -8.10
CA GLU A 161 -23.63 14.98 -7.32
C GLU A 161 -23.26 16.27 -6.56
N SER A 162 -21.97 16.47 -6.30
CA SER A 162 -21.44 17.63 -5.56
C SER A 162 -20.87 18.71 -6.47
N TYR A 163 -20.93 18.57 -7.81
CA TYR A 163 -20.37 19.57 -8.73
C TYR A 163 -21.03 20.94 -8.57
N GLY A 164 -22.36 20.98 -8.46
CA GLY A 164 -23.09 22.22 -8.22
C GLY A 164 -22.68 22.91 -6.91
N VAL A 165 -22.27 22.14 -5.88
CA VAL A 165 -21.74 22.71 -4.63
C VAL A 165 -20.41 23.41 -4.89
N VAL A 166 -19.50 22.78 -5.64
CA VAL A 166 -18.19 23.38 -5.95
C VAL A 166 -18.33 24.62 -6.85
N GLU A 167 -19.27 24.60 -7.78
CA GLU A 167 -19.62 25.76 -8.61
C GLU A 167 -20.13 26.93 -7.74
N GLN A 168 -20.98 26.66 -6.76
CA GLN A 168 -21.42 27.66 -5.78
C GLN A 168 -20.27 28.18 -4.92
N MET A 169 -19.32 27.32 -4.52
CA MET A 169 -18.11 27.73 -3.81
C MET A 169 -17.30 28.74 -4.65
N ALA A 170 -17.07 28.43 -5.93
CA ALA A 170 -16.35 29.34 -6.84
C ALA A 170 -17.11 30.67 -7.03
N ALA A 171 -18.43 30.61 -7.23
CA ALA A 171 -19.28 31.79 -7.39
C ALA A 171 -19.28 32.70 -6.15
N SER A 172 -19.30 32.14 -4.94
CA SER A 172 -19.26 32.92 -3.69
C SER A 172 -17.96 33.71 -3.50
N LEU A 173 -16.88 33.26 -4.14
CA LEU A 173 -15.59 33.96 -4.15
C LEU A 173 -15.39 34.85 -5.39
N GLY A 174 -16.33 34.83 -6.34
CA GLY A 174 -16.23 35.59 -7.59
C GLY A 174 -15.10 35.12 -8.52
N VAL A 175 -14.71 33.84 -8.45
CA VAL A 175 -13.64 33.26 -9.27
C VAL A 175 -14.16 32.17 -10.20
N ALA A 176 -13.42 31.88 -11.26
CA ALA A 176 -13.71 30.72 -12.12
C ALA A 176 -13.42 29.40 -11.39
N LEU A 177 -14.11 28.32 -11.78
CA LEU A 177 -13.93 26.99 -11.19
C LEU A 177 -12.48 26.50 -11.33
N GLU A 178 -11.87 26.71 -12.49
CA GLU A 178 -10.48 26.36 -12.78
C GLU A 178 -9.50 27.12 -11.89
N GLU A 179 -9.83 28.37 -11.54
CA GLU A 179 -9.02 29.18 -10.64
C GLU A 179 -9.10 28.69 -9.20
N LEU A 180 -10.30 28.30 -8.74
CA LEU A 180 -10.50 27.71 -7.42
C LEU A 180 -9.66 26.43 -7.24
N ILE A 181 -9.64 25.57 -8.25
CA ILE A 181 -8.88 24.30 -8.23
C ILE A 181 -7.36 24.55 -8.29
N LYS A 182 -6.91 25.55 -9.06
CA LYS A 182 -5.48 25.88 -9.20
C LYS A 182 -4.90 26.62 -7.99
N LYS A 183 -5.73 27.29 -7.18
CA LYS A 183 -5.29 28.11 -6.04
C LYS A 183 -5.89 27.59 -4.72
N PRO A 184 -5.23 26.61 -4.07
CA PRO A 184 -5.69 26.04 -2.80
C PRO A 184 -5.89 27.07 -1.67
N GLU A 185 -5.16 28.19 -1.74
CA GLU A 185 -5.25 29.35 -0.83
C GLU A 185 -6.70 29.88 -0.73
N LEU A 186 -7.47 29.83 -1.82
CA LEU A 186 -8.83 30.35 -1.91
C LEU A 186 -9.82 29.49 -1.12
N LEU A 187 -9.55 28.19 -0.99
CA LEU A 187 -10.43 27.24 -0.28
C LEU A 187 -10.55 27.57 1.20
N GLY A 188 -9.56 28.24 1.80
CA GLY A 188 -9.62 28.70 3.19
C GLY A 188 -10.63 29.84 3.41
N ARG A 189 -11.10 30.50 2.34
CA ARG A 189 -12.08 31.59 2.40
C ARG A 189 -13.51 31.13 2.14
N VAL A 190 -13.69 29.88 1.72
CA VAL A 190 -15.02 29.34 1.42
C VAL A 190 -15.76 29.06 2.72
N ASN A 191 -16.92 29.68 2.88
CA ASN A 191 -17.84 29.37 3.97
C ASN A 191 -18.86 28.31 3.51
N ARG A 192 -19.20 27.38 4.39
CA ARG A 192 -20.24 26.36 4.16
C ARG A 192 -21.65 26.97 4.21
N GLU A 193 -21.82 28.09 4.91
CA GLU A 193 -23.13 28.72 5.07
C GLU A 193 -23.79 29.00 3.70
N GLY A 194 -25.04 28.56 3.55
CA GLY A 194 -25.80 28.69 2.30
C GLY A 194 -25.58 27.57 1.28
N LEU A 195 -24.60 26.67 1.48
CA LEU A 195 -24.39 25.50 0.63
C LEU A 195 -25.24 24.32 1.13
N ALA A 196 -25.95 23.67 0.22
CA ALA A 196 -26.77 22.48 0.50
C ALA A 196 -25.90 21.21 0.65
N VAL A 197 -24.94 21.23 1.57
CA VAL A 197 -23.96 20.14 1.78
C VAL A 197 -23.72 19.87 3.27
N GLY A 198 -23.58 18.59 3.60
CA GLY A 198 -23.22 18.13 4.95
C GLY A 198 -21.81 18.57 5.35
N VAL A 199 -21.55 18.66 6.66
CA VAL A 199 -20.26 19.13 7.19
C VAL A 199 -19.10 18.22 6.75
N TYR A 200 -19.29 16.90 6.80
CA TYR A 200 -18.27 15.93 6.41
C TYR A 200 -17.98 16.00 4.91
N THR A 201 -19.02 15.95 4.07
CA THR A 201 -18.89 16.08 2.61
C THR A 201 -18.20 17.38 2.20
N PHE A 202 -18.56 18.50 2.84
CA PHE A 202 -17.89 19.79 2.60
C PHE A 202 -16.40 19.72 2.92
N LYS A 203 -16.04 19.15 4.08
CA LYS A 203 -14.64 18.98 4.48
C LYS A 203 -13.88 18.10 3.48
N ASP A 204 -14.48 17.00 3.03
CA ASP A 204 -13.87 16.08 2.07
C ASP A 204 -13.67 16.75 0.71
N ILE A 205 -14.65 17.51 0.23
CA ILE A 205 -14.52 18.32 -1.00
C ILE A 205 -13.36 19.32 -0.86
N VAL A 206 -13.29 20.05 0.26
CA VAL A 206 -12.22 21.04 0.48
C VAL A 206 -10.84 20.36 0.53
N GLU A 207 -10.70 19.25 1.23
CA GLU A 207 -9.43 18.51 1.31
C GLU A 207 -9.02 17.93 -0.04
N GLU A 208 -9.97 17.42 -0.83
CA GLU A 208 -9.72 16.92 -2.18
C GLU A 208 -9.31 18.06 -3.13
N LEU A 209 -9.99 19.21 -3.10
CA LEU A 209 -9.67 20.36 -3.95
C LEU A 209 -8.31 20.99 -3.59
N LYS A 210 -7.83 20.85 -2.36
CA LYS A 210 -6.46 21.27 -1.99
C LYS A 210 -5.40 20.46 -2.71
N LYS A 211 -5.68 19.18 -3.00
CA LYS A 211 -4.76 18.25 -3.67
C LYS A 211 -5.55 17.36 -4.66
N PRO A 212 -5.98 17.94 -5.80
CA PRO A 212 -6.85 17.25 -6.77
C PRO A 212 -6.27 15.93 -7.26
N GLY A 213 -7.01 14.83 -7.10
CA GLY A 213 -6.61 13.51 -7.61
C GLY A 213 -5.36 12.96 -6.92
N ARG A 214 -5.11 13.35 -5.67
CA ARG A 214 -3.95 12.91 -4.90
C ARG A 214 -3.92 11.38 -4.78
N ASP A 215 -2.81 10.80 -5.19
CA ASP A 215 -2.53 9.39 -4.92
C ASP A 215 -2.32 9.18 -3.41
N PRO A 216 -3.10 8.31 -2.75
CA PRO A 216 -2.95 8.02 -1.32
C PRO A 216 -1.74 7.12 -1.01
N ARG A 217 -1.09 6.54 -2.04
CA ARG A 217 0.07 5.67 -1.87
C ARG A 217 1.30 6.46 -1.43
N GLU A 218 2.19 5.79 -0.72
CA GLU A 218 3.49 6.36 -0.35
C GLU A 218 4.35 6.59 -1.60
N LYS A 219 5.19 7.63 -1.57
CA LYS A 219 6.14 7.86 -2.66
C LYS A 219 7.19 6.76 -2.64
N PHE A 220 7.51 6.22 -3.80
CA PHE A 220 8.57 5.24 -3.93
C PHE A 220 9.91 5.83 -3.49
N VAL A 221 10.60 5.14 -2.59
CA VAL A 221 11.97 5.44 -2.16
C VAL A 221 12.81 4.23 -2.51
N ALA A 222 13.80 4.43 -3.38
CA ALA A 222 14.73 3.36 -3.74
C ALA A 222 15.59 2.99 -2.50
N PRO A 223 15.70 1.69 -2.16
CA PRO A 223 16.62 1.26 -1.11
C PRO A 223 18.07 1.53 -1.52
N SER A 224 18.88 2.02 -0.58
CA SER A 224 20.31 2.26 -0.79
C SER A 224 21.11 1.04 -0.31
N PHE A 225 21.40 0.11 -1.22
CA PHE A 225 22.31 -0.99 -0.93
C PHE A 225 23.78 -0.51 -0.96
N LYS A 226 24.64 -1.10 -0.13
CA LYS A 226 26.09 -0.90 -0.26
C LYS A 226 26.59 -1.78 -1.40
N ASP A 227 27.25 -1.19 -2.39
CA ASP A 227 27.72 -1.89 -3.59
C ASP A 227 28.68 -3.06 -3.30
N ASP A 228 29.34 -3.02 -2.14
CA ASP A 228 30.36 -4.00 -1.71
C ASP A 228 29.79 -5.30 -1.11
N VAL A 229 28.46 -5.41 -0.91
CA VAL A 229 27.83 -6.56 -0.24
C VAL A 229 26.82 -7.20 -1.18
N ARG A 230 27.15 -8.37 -1.72
CA ARG A 230 26.25 -9.12 -2.64
C ARG A 230 26.03 -10.56 -2.21
N GLU A 231 26.98 -11.15 -1.49
CA GLU A 231 26.87 -12.52 -1.02
C GLU A 231 26.91 -12.59 0.51
N ILE A 232 26.44 -13.71 1.06
CA ILE A 232 26.48 -13.97 2.51
C ILE A 232 27.93 -13.91 3.03
N GLY A 233 28.92 -14.27 2.20
CA GLY A 233 30.33 -14.21 2.54
C GLY A 233 30.89 -12.80 2.77
N ASP A 234 30.24 -11.77 2.21
CA ASP A 234 30.65 -10.37 2.37
C ASP A 234 30.19 -9.78 3.70
N LEU A 235 29.23 -10.43 4.36
CA LEU A 235 28.64 -9.96 5.61
C LEU A 235 29.60 -10.14 6.78
N LYS A 236 29.85 -9.04 7.49
CA LYS A 236 30.59 -9.04 8.75
C LYS A 236 29.68 -8.63 9.89
N THR A 237 29.84 -9.30 11.04
CA THR A 237 29.17 -8.91 12.28
C THR A 237 29.43 -7.43 12.60
N GLY A 238 28.38 -6.71 12.96
CA GLY A 238 28.41 -5.27 13.26
C GLY A 238 28.13 -4.36 12.06
N MET A 239 28.09 -4.88 10.82
CA MET A 239 27.73 -4.10 9.64
C MET A 239 26.30 -3.59 9.73
N VAL A 240 26.12 -2.31 9.38
CA VAL A 240 24.81 -1.69 9.24
C VAL A 240 24.47 -1.60 7.76
N LEU A 241 23.31 -2.16 7.42
CA LEU A 241 22.76 -2.25 6.07
C LEU A 241 21.32 -1.76 6.06
N GLU A 242 20.88 -1.24 4.92
CA GLU A 242 19.46 -1.03 4.64
C GLU A 242 18.91 -2.29 3.98
N GLY A 243 17.73 -2.71 4.41
CA GLY A 243 17.03 -3.85 3.85
C GLY A 243 15.53 -3.63 3.83
N GLN A 244 14.82 -4.47 3.08
CA GLN A 244 13.37 -4.41 2.96
C GLN A 244 12.74 -5.59 3.71
N VAL A 245 11.73 -5.34 4.53
CA VAL A 245 10.99 -6.40 5.21
C VAL A 245 10.22 -7.23 4.17
N THR A 246 10.54 -8.52 4.06
CA THR A 246 9.89 -9.44 3.12
C THR A 246 8.66 -10.11 3.73
N ASN A 247 8.71 -10.42 5.03
CA ASN A 247 7.64 -11.09 5.73
C ASN A 247 7.65 -10.77 7.24
N VAL A 248 6.50 -10.79 7.89
CA VAL A 248 6.37 -10.57 9.33
C VAL A 248 5.65 -11.76 9.95
N THR A 249 6.24 -12.35 10.97
CA THR A 249 5.68 -13.49 11.71
C THR A 249 5.52 -13.13 13.19
N LYS A 250 4.87 -13.99 13.97
CA LYS A 250 4.69 -13.77 15.41
C LYS A 250 6.01 -13.72 16.20
N PHE A 251 7.07 -14.33 15.67
CA PHE A 251 8.37 -14.41 16.37
C PHE A 251 9.42 -13.43 15.83
N GLY A 252 9.10 -12.66 14.78
CA GLY A 252 10.05 -11.72 14.20
C GLY A 252 9.66 -11.24 12.81
N ALA A 253 10.62 -10.66 12.11
CA ALA A 253 10.47 -10.20 10.74
C ALA A 253 11.65 -10.66 9.88
N PHE A 254 11.37 -11.04 8.64
CA PHE A 254 12.37 -11.38 7.64
C PHE A 254 12.70 -10.14 6.82
N VAL A 255 13.98 -9.88 6.60
CA VAL A 255 14.50 -8.69 5.93
C VAL A 255 15.48 -9.10 4.84
N ASP A 256 15.20 -8.69 3.61
CA ASP A 256 16.12 -8.80 2.48
C ASP A 256 17.11 -7.64 2.52
N ILE A 257 18.40 -7.97 2.64
CA ILE A 257 19.52 -7.03 2.65
C ILE A 257 20.32 -7.06 1.34
N GLY A 258 19.81 -7.71 0.30
CA GLY A 258 20.43 -7.76 -1.03
C GLY A 258 21.41 -8.90 -1.25
N VAL A 259 21.38 -9.96 -0.42
CA VAL A 259 22.30 -11.12 -0.49
C VAL A 259 21.61 -12.43 -0.92
N HIS A 260 20.45 -12.32 -1.58
CA HIS A 260 19.60 -13.45 -2.03
C HIS A 260 19.07 -14.37 -0.93
N GLN A 261 19.29 -14.02 0.34
CA GLN A 261 18.84 -14.77 1.50
C GLN A 261 18.33 -13.80 2.55
N ASP A 262 17.10 -14.02 3.01
CA ASP A 262 16.49 -13.19 4.03
C ASP A 262 17.18 -13.40 5.38
N GLY A 263 17.44 -12.31 6.08
CA GLY A 263 17.86 -12.32 7.47
C GLY A 263 16.67 -12.21 8.42
N LEU A 264 16.76 -12.90 9.55
CA LEU A 264 15.73 -12.87 10.59
C LEU A 264 16.08 -11.81 11.64
N VAL A 265 15.15 -10.87 11.85
CA VAL A 265 15.09 -10.01 13.02
C VAL A 265 14.13 -10.64 14.01
N HIS A 266 14.65 -11.21 15.10
CA HIS A 266 13.81 -11.78 16.15
C HIS A 266 12.99 -10.69 16.86
N VAL A 267 11.83 -11.03 17.45
CA VAL A 267 10.95 -10.06 18.13
C VAL A 267 11.66 -9.22 19.19
N SER A 268 12.61 -9.81 19.90
CA SER A 268 13.44 -9.12 20.92
C SER A 268 14.44 -8.11 20.34
N GLU A 269 14.73 -8.23 19.04
CA GLU A 269 15.70 -7.41 18.31
C GLU A 269 15.03 -6.36 17.42
N LEU A 270 13.69 -6.28 17.41
CA LEU A 270 12.93 -5.25 16.67
C LEU A 270 13.00 -3.86 17.33
N SER A 271 12.94 -3.80 18.66
CA SER A 271 12.83 -2.53 19.39
C SER A 271 13.38 -2.61 20.82
N ASN A 272 13.74 -1.46 21.38
CA ASN A 272 14.06 -1.31 22.80
C ASN A 272 12.83 -1.41 23.73
N LYS A 273 11.63 -1.26 23.19
CA LYS A 273 10.37 -1.43 23.93
C LYS A 273 9.88 -2.88 23.83
N TYR A 274 9.05 -3.30 24.79
CA TYR A 274 8.35 -4.58 24.68
C TYR A 274 7.42 -4.55 23.46
N VAL A 275 7.60 -5.52 22.56
CA VAL A 275 6.81 -5.69 21.35
C VAL A 275 5.95 -6.93 21.56
N GLN A 276 4.63 -6.75 21.60
CA GLN A 276 3.71 -7.88 21.70
C GLN A 276 3.46 -8.53 20.35
N ASP A 277 3.32 -7.70 19.30
CA ASP A 277 3.16 -8.17 17.92
C ASP A 277 4.15 -7.44 17.00
N PRO A 278 5.06 -8.17 16.32
CA PRO A 278 5.95 -7.61 15.31
C PRO A 278 5.24 -6.77 14.23
N ALA A 279 3.98 -7.09 13.89
CA ALA A 279 3.21 -6.39 12.86
C ALA A 279 2.85 -4.94 13.23
N GLU A 280 2.91 -4.57 14.52
CA GLU A 280 2.72 -3.18 14.96
C GLU A 280 3.97 -2.32 14.72
N VAL A 281 5.16 -2.95 14.67
CA VAL A 281 6.45 -2.25 14.59
C VAL A 281 6.94 -2.16 13.16
N VAL A 282 6.78 -3.25 12.39
CA VAL A 282 7.25 -3.32 11.01
C VAL A 282 6.17 -3.83 10.07
N LYS A 283 6.18 -3.31 8.85
CA LYS A 283 5.28 -3.72 7.77
C LYS A 283 6.06 -4.39 6.65
N VAL A 284 5.45 -5.37 5.99
CA VAL A 284 6.00 -5.95 4.76
C VAL A 284 6.20 -4.84 3.72
N GLY A 285 7.35 -4.84 3.06
CA GLY A 285 7.79 -3.83 2.10
C GLY A 285 8.47 -2.61 2.71
N GLN A 286 8.47 -2.46 4.04
CA GLN A 286 9.13 -1.34 4.71
C GLN A 286 10.65 -1.42 4.58
N ILE A 287 11.29 -0.29 4.26
CA ILE A 287 12.75 -0.17 4.28
C ILE A 287 13.20 0.11 5.72
N VAL A 288 14.07 -0.74 6.25
CA VAL A 288 14.59 -0.68 7.61
C VAL A 288 16.12 -0.71 7.62
N LYS A 289 16.72 -0.03 8.59
CA LYS A 289 18.14 -0.19 8.89
C LYS A 289 18.32 -1.32 9.89
N VAL A 290 19.22 -2.24 9.58
CA VAL A 290 19.51 -3.43 10.39
C VAL A 290 21.02 -3.56 10.59
N GLN A 291 21.40 -4.08 11.74
CA GLN A 291 22.76 -4.49 12.03
C GLN A 291 22.89 -6.02 11.96
N VAL A 292 23.94 -6.51 11.31
CA VAL A 292 24.27 -7.94 11.27
C VAL A 292 24.81 -8.38 12.62
N LEU A 293 24.09 -9.26 13.31
CA LEU A 293 24.58 -9.90 14.54
C LEU A 293 25.45 -11.11 14.22
N ASN A 294 24.97 -11.95 13.31
CA ASN A 294 25.68 -13.16 12.91
C ASN A 294 25.28 -13.53 11.47
N ALA A 295 26.24 -13.99 10.67
CA ALA A 295 26.01 -14.49 9.33
C ALA A 295 26.78 -15.79 9.18
N ASP A 296 26.06 -16.90 8.99
CA ASP A 296 26.65 -18.21 8.79
C ASP A 296 26.42 -18.67 7.34
N ALA A 297 27.50 -18.66 6.56
CA ALA A 297 27.49 -19.07 5.16
C ALA A 297 27.19 -20.57 4.97
N LYS A 298 27.48 -21.42 5.96
CA LYS A 298 27.22 -22.87 5.87
C LYS A 298 25.74 -23.18 6.04
N THR A 299 25.11 -22.55 7.03
CA THR A 299 23.68 -22.76 7.32
C THR A 299 22.76 -21.81 6.56
N LYS A 300 23.31 -20.85 5.81
CA LYS A 300 22.59 -19.77 5.10
C LYS A 300 21.66 -18.98 6.02
N ARG A 301 22.08 -18.79 7.28
CA ARG A 301 21.30 -18.06 8.29
C ARG A 301 21.95 -16.72 8.58
N ILE A 302 21.14 -15.67 8.58
CA ILE A 302 21.57 -14.32 8.89
C ILE A 302 20.68 -13.83 10.04
N ALA A 303 21.30 -13.49 11.16
CA ALA A 303 20.65 -12.89 12.31
C ALA A 303 20.86 -11.37 12.28
N LEU A 304 19.76 -10.63 12.32
CA LEU A 304 19.73 -9.19 12.19
C LEU A 304 19.12 -8.53 13.44
N SER A 305 19.50 -7.29 13.71
CA SER A 305 18.92 -6.48 14.79
C SER A 305 18.62 -5.06 14.34
N MET A 306 17.41 -4.59 14.64
CA MET A 306 17.04 -3.17 14.52
C MET A 306 17.31 -2.41 15.82
N LYS A 307 17.23 -3.13 16.95
CA LYS A 307 17.47 -2.61 18.30
C LYS A 307 18.88 -2.10 18.50
N ALA A 308 19.89 -2.78 17.93
CA ALA A 308 21.28 -2.41 18.13
C ALA A 308 21.64 -1.00 17.58
N LEU A 309 20.79 -0.44 16.71
CA LEU A 309 20.91 0.93 16.17
C LEU A 309 20.20 1.98 17.03
N GLN A 310 19.34 1.57 17.95
CA GLN A 310 18.60 2.47 18.82
C GLN A 310 19.46 2.79 20.05
N ALA A 311 19.54 4.07 20.42
CA ALA A 311 20.23 4.49 21.64
C ALA A 311 19.70 3.69 22.83
N GLN A 312 20.59 3.02 23.57
CA GLN A 312 20.19 2.26 24.74
C GLN A 312 19.52 3.20 25.74
N PRO A 313 18.31 2.89 26.23
CA PRO A 313 17.77 3.64 27.36
C PRO A 313 18.77 3.52 28.53
N PRO A 314 18.98 4.60 29.31
CA PRO A 314 19.91 4.58 30.43
C PRO A 314 19.57 3.38 31.31
N LYS A 315 20.59 2.52 31.56
CA LYS A 315 20.47 1.36 32.45
C LYS A 315 19.81 1.87 33.74
N PRO A 316 18.66 1.32 34.18
CA PRO A 316 18.10 1.70 35.46
C PRO A 316 19.20 1.48 36.49
N ALA A 317 19.58 2.56 37.19
CA ALA A 317 20.63 2.49 38.20
C ALA A 317 20.28 1.31 39.13
N PRO A 318 21.25 0.45 39.49
CA PRO A 318 20.99 -0.61 40.45
C PRO A 318 20.30 0.05 41.64
N LYS A 319 19.08 -0.38 41.97
CA LYS A 319 18.36 0.10 43.16
C LYS A 319 19.35 0.00 44.30
N GLN A 320 19.84 1.14 44.80
CA GLN A 320 20.67 1.15 45.99
C GLN A 320 19.78 0.56 47.07
N ALA A 321 20.13 -0.64 47.55
CA ALA A 321 19.45 -1.28 48.66
C ALA A 321 19.34 -0.23 49.77
N THR A 322 18.11 0.07 50.20
CA THR A 322 17.86 1.05 51.24
C THR A 322 18.53 0.58 52.53
N MET A 323 18.77 1.51 53.47
CA MET A 323 19.32 1.15 54.78
C MET A 323 18.47 0.06 55.46
N ASP A 324 17.16 0.06 55.21
CA ASP A 324 16.20 -0.96 55.67
C ASP A 324 16.40 -2.33 55.02
N ASP A 325 16.66 -2.40 53.71
CA ASP A 325 16.98 -3.67 53.03
C ASP A 325 18.29 -4.29 53.56
N LYS A 326 19.27 -3.43 53.92
CA LYS A 326 20.54 -3.86 54.52
C LYS A 326 20.37 -4.29 55.98
N LEU A 327 19.53 -3.60 56.76
CA LEU A 327 19.21 -3.99 58.14
C LEU A 327 18.43 -5.31 58.17
N ALA A 328 17.49 -5.52 57.26
CA ALA A 328 16.74 -6.77 57.14
C ALA A 328 17.65 -7.95 56.79
N ALA A 329 18.58 -7.78 55.85
CA ALA A 329 19.56 -8.80 55.49
C ALA A 329 20.57 -9.12 56.63
N LEU A 330 20.89 -8.12 57.47
CA LEU A 330 21.71 -8.31 58.68
C LEU A 330 20.92 -9.04 59.78
N ALA A 331 19.65 -8.70 59.99
CA ALA A 331 18.79 -9.36 60.97
C ALA A 331 18.57 -10.85 60.64
N ASP A 332 18.42 -11.19 59.36
CA ASP A 332 18.28 -12.58 58.91
C ASP A 332 19.59 -13.39 59.08
N ARG A 333 20.75 -12.75 58.97
CA ARG A 333 22.04 -13.39 59.27
C ARG A 333 22.26 -13.65 60.76
N TRP A 334 21.71 -12.80 61.63
CA TRP A 334 21.81 -12.97 63.08
C TRP A 334 20.79 -13.97 63.64
N LYS A 335 19.67 -14.22 62.95
CA LYS A 335 18.70 -15.28 63.30
C LYS A 335 19.16 -16.71 62.96
N LYS A 336 20.19 -16.86 62.12
CA LYS A 336 20.74 -18.17 61.70
C LYS A 336 22.00 -18.58 62.47
N ARG A 337 22.33 -17.89 63.56
CA ARG A 337 23.41 -18.25 64.47
C ARG A 337 22.87 -18.63 65.83
#